data_AF-A0A483AUR9-F1
#
_entry.id   AF-A0A483AUR9-F1
#
_cell.length_a   1.000
_cell.length_b   1.000
_cell.length_c   1.000
_cell.angle_alpha   90.00
_cell.angle_beta   90.00
_cell.angle_gamma   90.00
#
_symmetry.space_group_name_H-M   'P 1'
#
loop_
_entity.id
_entity.type
_entity.pdbx_description
1 polymer ?
#
loop_
_entity_poly.entity_id
_entity_poly.type
_entity_poly.pdbx_seq_one_letter_code
_entity_poly.pdbx_strand_id
1 'polypeptide(L)'
;NTGRVMLGLSSDDSSDSYRSIDYALYADSGIGNKFVIYESSVRKRDTSVVYAAGDYMKVTRSGTQIKYYHIKASDGPHAKGTLLYTSSKTSNANTKLFLDSSFHNVGAKLTDMQIFSGNNLALSVDVYAPKPTADAWNIEGAVNDKGAFTLGSKVKITLALDENITLANVGSNKIVVAGKDFLLTGTNGTVTKTLEFVYTVQLNDKIDTAFNIDSKDDIVLNDIQDVDGNNIDFGNISNGLDITPISKNLVLNSKGLATITTNVTSWHNGGTAANISRMTDGNTSSSGVLDYAVHPNSANGKYILFDFKGVNYNNGSFKLYNRKAVVSRINGSIVDFLKDGVVVSTHTISNAGNIIEITPVSNLVFDQVKLTFSGDAQNFREVKIFGKNTTLLID
;
A
#
# COMPACT_ATOMS: atom_id res chain seq x y z
N ASN A 1 9.64 -14.99 41.56
CA ASN A 1 10.00 -15.28 40.16
C ASN A 1 11.18 -16.26 40.19
N THR A 2 10.97 -17.54 39.90
CA THR A 2 12.00 -18.60 40.00
C THR A 2 12.71 -18.88 38.67
N GLY A 3 12.42 -18.08 37.64
CA GLY A 3 13.06 -18.18 36.33
C GLY A 3 14.56 -17.86 36.41
N ARG A 4 15.33 -18.65 35.68
CA ARG A 4 16.76 -18.47 35.41
C ARG A 4 16.90 -18.46 33.89
N VAL A 5 17.38 -17.34 33.36
CA VAL A 5 17.45 -17.10 31.91
C VAL A 5 18.83 -16.57 31.56
N MET A 6 19.45 -17.19 30.56
CA MET A 6 20.64 -16.67 29.90
C MET A 6 20.24 -16.11 28.54
N LEU A 7 20.78 -14.95 28.20
CA LEU A 7 20.72 -14.40 26.85
C LEU A 7 22.08 -13.88 26.43
N GLY A 8 22.39 -13.99 25.16
CA GLY A 8 23.71 -13.70 24.69
C GLY A 8 23.85 -13.68 23.18
N LEU A 9 25.11 -13.62 22.77
CA LEU A 9 25.51 -13.67 21.37
C LEU A 9 26.37 -14.91 21.16
N SER A 10 26.12 -15.62 20.07
CA SER A 10 26.87 -16.82 19.65
C SER A 10 27.37 -16.68 18.22
N SER A 11 28.55 -17.19 17.92
CA SER A 11 29.10 -17.21 16.55
C SER A 11 28.67 -18.43 15.74
N ASP A 12 28.15 -19.45 16.41
CA ASP A 12 27.56 -20.66 15.84
C ASP A 12 26.21 -20.98 16.50
N ASP A 13 25.39 -21.76 15.79
CA ASP A 13 24.13 -22.32 16.28
C ASP A 13 24.26 -23.84 16.27
N SER A 14 25.10 -24.36 17.17
CA SER A 14 25.52 -25.76 17.16
C SER A 14 24.68 -26.67 18.06
N SER A 15 23.91 -26.11 19.01
CA SER A 15 23.02 -26.88 19.89
C SER A 15 22.10 -25.99 20.73
N ASP A 16 21.03 -26.57 21.28
CA ASP A 16 20.10 -25.91 22.23
C ASP A 16 20.65 -25.80 23.68
N SER A 17 21.97 -25.87 23.86
CA SER A 17 22.60 -25.89 25.17
C SER A 17 23.12 -24.51 25.55
N TYR A 18 22.95 -24.09 26.80
CA TYR A 18 23.60 -22.86 27.30
C TYR A 18 25.12 -22.82 27.08
N ARG A 19 25.72 -23.98 26.82
CA ARG A 19 27.14 -24.14 26.57
C ARG A 19 27.62 -23.59 25.23
N SER A 20 26.74 -23.50 24.22
CA SER A 20 27.06 -22.89 22.92
C SER A 20 27.08 -21.36 22.99
N ILE A 21 26.54 -20.74 24.06
CA ILE A 21 26.50 -19.29 24.16
C ILE A 21 27.92 -18.71 24.34
N ASP A 22 28.41 -18.00 23.32
CA ASP A 22 29.76 -17.42 23.34
C ASP A 22 29.90 -16.28 24.33
N TYR A 23 28.86 -15.45 24.44
CA TYR A 23 28.83 -14.22 25.25
C TYR A 23 27.48 -14.09 25.95
N ALA A 24 27.37 -14.55 27.20
CA ALA A 24 26.09 -14.65 27.91
C ALA A 24 26.01 -13.74 29.13
N LEU A 25 24.87 -13.06 29.26
CA LEU A 25 24.41 -12.45 30.49
C LEU A 25 23.35 -13.36 31.12
N TYR A 26 23.54 -13.74 32.37
CA TYR A 26 22.70 -14.67 33.10
C TYR A 26 21.97 -13.97 34.23
N ALA A 27 20.64 -13.95 34.18
CA ALA A 27 19.78 -13.54 35.29
C ALA A 27 19.57 -14.73 36.25
N ASP A 28 20.37 -14.79 37.32
CA ASP A 28 20.37 -15.90 38.27
C ASP A 28 19.58 -15.57 39.54
N SER A 29 18.35 -16.06 39.60
CA SER A 29 17.51 -15.96 40.80
C SER A 29 18.04 -16.84 41.94
N GLY A 30 18.88 -17.84 41.65
CA GLY A 30 19.47 -18.75 42.62
C GLY A 30 20.47 -18.15 43.59
N ILE A 31 21.01 -16.98 43.25
CA ILE A 31 22.03 -16.27 44.04
C ILE A 31 21.55 -14.89 44.50
N GLY A 32 20.24 -14.73 44.63
CA GLY A 32 19.61 -13.47 45.07
C GLY A 32 19.34 -12.49 43.94
N ASN A 33 18.84 -12.97 42.80
CA ASN A 33 18.50 -12.18 41.60
C ASN A 33 19.67 -11.33 41.11
N LYS A 34 20.84 -11.96 40.87
CA LYS A 34 22.03 -11.25 40.40
C LYS A 34 22.37 -11.58 38.96
N PHE A 35 23.02 -10.63 38.28
CA PHE A 35 23.60 -10.91 36.97
C PHE A 35 24.97 -11.60 37.09
N VAL A 36 25.14 -12.68 36.34
CA VAL A 36 26.41 -13.39 36.17
C VAL A 36 26.78 -13.41 34.70
N ILE A 37 28.08 -13.34 34.40
CA ILE A 37 28.57 -13.36 33.03
C ILE A 37 29.24 -14.69 32.75
N TYR A 38 28.84 -15.32 31.65
CA TYR A 38 29.45 -16.53 31.13
C TYR A 38 29.95 -16.26 29.72
N GLU A 39 31.13 -16.78 29.39
CA GLU A 39 31.66 -16.72 28.03
C GLU A 39 32.20 -18.08 27.66
N SER A 40 31.66 -18.68 26.59
CA SER A 40 31.94 -20.05 26.15
C SER A 40 31.87 -21.04 27.32
N SER A 41 30.71 -21.09 28.00
CA SER A 41 30.45 -21.91 29.20
C SER A 41 31.23 -21.56 30.49
N VAL A 42 32.18 -20.62 30.45
CA VAL A 42 33.02 -20.32 31.63
C VAL A 42 32.48 -19.11 32.37
N ARG A 43 32.21 -19.27 33.69
CA ARG A 43 31.83 -18.15 34.57
C ARG A 43 32.97 -17.13 34.62
N LYS A 44 32.73 -15.90 34.16
CA LYS A 44 33.72 -14.83 34.12
C LYS A 44 33.60 -13.87 35.28
N ARG A 45 32.37 -13.47 35.62
CA ARG A 45 32.15 -12.43 36.62
C ARG A 45 30.81 -12.59 37.32
N ASP A 46 30.82 -12.49 38.64
CA ASP A 46 29.65 -12.11 39.42
C ASP A 46 29.59 -10.58 39.45
N THR A 47 28.51 -10.00 38.95
CA THR A 47 28.42 -8.53 38.84
C THR A 47 28.06 -7.89 40.19
N SER A 48 27.57 -8.67 41.15
CA SER A 48 26.92 -8.21 42.39
C SER A 48 25.69 -7.30 42.17
N VAL A 49 25.31 -7.02 40.93
CA VAL A 49 24.14 -6.20 40.60
C VAL A 49 22.88 -7.04 40.72
N VAL A 50 21.97 -6.57 41.56
CA VAL A 50 20.65 -7.18 41.76
C VAL A 50 19.69 -6.61 40.75
N TYR A 51 18.93 -7.47 40.08
CA TYR A 51 17.88 -7.09 39.14
C TYR A 51 16.48 -7.20 39.77
N ALA A 52 15.55 -6.39 39.26
CA ALA A 52 14.14 -6.46 39.57
C ALA A 52 13.34 -7.02 38.38
N ALA A 53 12.09 -7.42 38.64
CA ALA A 53 11.17 -7.74 37.56
C ALA A 53 10.90 -6.49 36.71
N GLY A 54 10.94 -6.64 35.38
CA GLY A 54 10.77 -5.53 34.42
C GLY A 54 12.07 -4.85 33.99
N ASP A 55 13.21 -5.19 34.62
CA ASP A 55 14.52 -4.73 34.15
C ASP A 55 14.93 -5.41 32.85
N TYR A 56 15.74 -4.71 32.04
CA TYR A 56 16.22 -5.19 30.76
C TYR A 56 17.70 -5.57 30.80
N MET A 57 18.02 -6.62 30.05
CA MET A 57 19.36 -7.15 29.84
C MET A 57 19.82 -6.77 28.44
N LYS A 58 21.05 -6.26 28.31
CA LYS A 58 21.59 -5.80 27.02
C LYS A 58 23.02 -6.29 26.82
N VAL A 59 23.25 -6.92 25.68
CA VAL A 59 24.58 -7.37 25.23
C VAL A 59 24.86 -6.70 23.89
N THR A 60 25.97 -5.97 23.79
CA THR A 60 26.31 -5.24 22.56
C THR A 60 27.73 -5.52 22.11
N ARG A 61 27.92 -5.54 20.79
CA ARG A 61 29.25 -5.45 20.18
C ARG A 61 29.57 -4.01 19.84
N SER A 62 30.68 -3.49 20.35
CA SER A 62 31.19 -2.15 20.09
C SER A 62 32.62 -2.29 19.55
N GLY A 63 32.78 -2.13 18.23
CA GLY A 63 34.01 -2.51 17.55
C GLY A 63 34.26 -4.00 17.66
N THR A 64 35.38 -4.40 18.27
CA THR A 64 35.75 -5.80 18.51
C THR A 64 35.41 -6.29 19.93
N GLN A 65 34.80 -5.45 20.77
CA GLN A 65 34.53 -5.78 22.17
C GLN A 65 33.05 -6.06 22.40
N ILE A 66 32.77 -7.05 23.25
CA ILE A 66 31.42 -7.31 23.77
C ILE A 66 31.24 -6.61 25.11
N LYS A 67 30.10 -5.96 25.31
CA LYS A 67 29.77 -5.21 26.52
C LYS A 67 28.39 -5.64 27.03
N TYR A 68 28.27 -5.76 28.35
CA TYR A 68 27.07 -6.22 29.03
C TYR A 68 26.51 -5.09 29.88
N TYR A 69 25.21 -4.85 29.79
CA TYR A 69 24.53 -3.75 30.46
C TYR A 69 23.27 -4.21 31.18
N HIS A 70 22.96 -3.52 32.28
CA HIS A 70 21.68 -3.56 32.97
C HIS A 70 20.94 -2.26 32.70
N ILE A 71 19.66 -2.35 32.35
CA ILE A 71 18.76 -1.20 32.22
C ILE A 71 17.62 -1.39 33.21
N LYS A 72 17.41 -0.42 34.09
CA LYS A 72 16.27 -0.47 35.01
C LYS A 72 14.98 -0.24 34.26
N ALA A 73 13.90 -0.87 34.72
CA ALA A 73 12.56 -0.65 34.15
C ALA A 73 12.20 0.85 34.05
N SER A 74 12.56 1.64 35.07
CA SER A 74 12.32 3.08 35.16
C SER A 74 13.01 3.91 34.09
N ASP A 75 14.10 3.41 33.53
CA ASP A 75 14.91 4.15 32.55
C ASP A 75 14.37 3.96 31.12
N GLY A 76 13.45 3.01 30.94
CA GLY A 76 12.90 2.62 29.65
C GLY A 76 13.83 1.69 28.85
N PRO A 77 13.26 0.86 27.95
CA PRO A 77 14.01 -0.18 27.22
C PRO A 77 15.13 0.38 26.32
N HIS A 78 15.03 1.65 25.92
CA HIS A 78 15.97 2.31 25.01
C HIS A 78 17.13 3.02 25.73
N ALA A 79 17.18 3.00 27.06
CA ALA A 79 18.27 3.63 27.78
C ALA A 79 19.63 2.99 27.42
N LYS A 80 20.69 3.78 27.56
CA LYS A 80 22.07 3.31 27.35
C LYS A 80 22.39 2.10 28.24
N GLY A 81 21.85 2.11 29.46
CA GLY A 81 22.10 1.12 30.50
C GLY A 81 23.39 1.37 31.28
N THR A 82 23.47 0.76 32.46
CA THR A 82 24.67 0.73 33.30
C THR A 82 25.55 -0.42 32.85
N LEU A 83 26.82 -0.14 32.52
CA LEU A 83 27.79 -1.15 32.12
C LEU A 83 28.11 -2.08 33.29
N LEU A 84 27.89 -3.38 33.10
CA LEU A 84 28.22 -4.43 34.06
C LEU A 84 29.65 -4.93 33.84
N TYR A 85 30.02 -5.10 32.57
CA TYR A 85 31.32 -5.69 32.19
C TYR A 85 31.62 -5.45 30.72
N THR A 86 32.93 -5.39 30.41
CA THR A 86 33.46 -5.44 29.06
C THR A 86 34.26 -6.73 28.92
N SER A 87 33.93 -7.53 27.92
CA SER A 87 34.60 -8.78 27.63
C SER A 87 36.08 -8.57 27.33
N SER A 88 36.91 -9.49 27.83
CA SER A 88 38.30 -9.62 27.41
C SER A 88 38.45 -10.50 26.16
N LYS A 89 37.43 -11.31 25.82
CA LYS A 89 37.36 -12.07 24.58
C LYS A 89 36.92 -11.14 23.46
N THR A 90 37.75 -10.98 22.44
CA THR A 90 37.41 -10.19 21.26
C THR A 90 36.42 -10.94 20.37
N SER A 91 35.52 -10.18 19.72
CA SER A 91 34.67 -10.64 18.64
C SER A 91 35.03 -9.85 17.39
N ASN A 92 35.61 -10.49 16.37
CA ASN A 92 35.98 -9.78 15.15
C ASN A 92 34.73 -9.16 14.50
N ALA A 93 34.85 -7.94 13.96
CA ALA A 93 33.72 -7.21 13.37
C ALA A 93 32.99 -8.00 12.26
N ASN A 94 33.73 -8.87 11.56
CA ASN A 94 33.21 -9.72 10.48
C ASN A 94 32.59 -11.04 10.97
N THR A 95 32.71 -11.36 12.25
CA THR A 95 32.06 -12.55 12.83
C THR A 95 30.56 -12.29 12.88
N LYS A 96 29.77 -13.14 12.23
CA LYS A 96 28.32 -13.12 12.41
C LYS A 96 28.01 -13.55 13.84
N LEU A 97 27.13 -12.81 14.49
CA LEU A 97 26.65 -13.14 15.83
C LEU A 97 25.14 -13.33 15.74
N PHE A 98 24.69 -14.44 16.30
CA PHE A 98 23.28 -14.80 16.42
C PHE A 98 22.82 -14.52 17.86
N LEU A 99 21.54 -14.21 18.03
CA LEU A 99 20.92 -14.20 19.35
C LEU A 99 20.79 -15.64 19.82
N ASP A 100 21.24 -15.91 21.04
CA ASP A 100 21.16 -17.23 21.66
C ASP A 100 20.64 -17.09 23.09
N SER A 101 19.89 -18.08 23.55
CA SER A 101 19.24 -18.06 24.85
C SER A 101 19.07 -19.45 25.46
N SER A 102 19.03 -19.51 26.79
CA SER A 102 18.78 -20.76 27.52
C SER A 102 17.87 -20.55 28.72
N PHE A 103 16.92 -21.47 28.87
CA PHE A 103 15.92 -21.50 29.94
C PHE A 103 16.17 -22.69 30.86
N HIS A 104 16.40 -22.45 32.14
CA HIS A 104 16.66 -23.53 33.10
C HIS A 104 15.38 -24.06 33.78
N ASN A 105 14.36 -23.21 33.98
CA ASN A 105 13.16 -23.55 34.74
C ASN A 105 11.90 -23.57 33.86
N VAL A 106 10.98 -24.50 34.15
CA VAL A 106 9.64 -24.52 33.56
C VAL A 106 8.94 -23.19 33.85
N GLY A 107 8.43 -22.55 32.79
CA GLY A 107 7.75 -21.25 32.88
C GLY A 107 8.65 -20.03 32.75
N ALA A 108 9.97 -20.20 32.58
CA ALA A 108 10.84 -19.09 32.17
C ALA A 108 10.49 -18.66 30.73
N LYS A 109 10.45 -17.34 30.49
CA LYS A 109 10.03 -16.75 29.21
C LYS A 109 10.98 -15.61 28.82
N LEU A 110 11.19 -15.46 27.51
CA LEU A 110 11.67 -14.23 26.90
C LEU A 110 10.48 -13.58 26.20
N THR A 111 10.16 -12.35 26.55
CA THR A 111 9.14 -11.53 25.91
C THR A 111 9.76 -10.21 25.49
N ASP A 112 9.17 -9.54 24.50
CA ASP A 112 9.56 -8.18 24.10
C ASP A 112 11.03 -8.04 23.67
N MET A 113 11.56 -9.09 23.03
CA MET A 113 12.94 -9.09 22.54
C MET A 113 13.10 -8.14 21.35
N GLN A 114 14.06 -7.22 21.44
CA GLN A 114 14.41 -6.30 20.36
C GLN A 114 15.85 -6.56 19.91
N ILE A 115 16.04 -6.82 18.61
CA ILE A 115 17.36 -7.05 18.01
C ILE A 115 17.73 -5.82 17.19
N PHE A 116 18.73 -5.06 17.65
CA PHE A 116 19.26 -3.92 16.91
C PHE A 116 20.52 -4.35 16.17
N SER A 117 20.50 -4.32 14.83
CA SER A 117 21.72 -4.47 14.04
C SER A 117 22.03 -3.14 13.35
N GLY A 118 23.29 -2.72 13.44
CA GLY A 118 23.69 -1.40 12.97
C GLY A 118 23.57 -1.18 11.46
N ASN A 119 23.20 -2.19 10.65
CA ASN A 119 23.02 -2.07 9.19
C ASN A 119 22.07 -3.12 8.55
N ASN A 120 21.37 -3.98 9.30
CA ASN A 120 20.34 -4.91 8.80
C ASN A 120 19.11 -4.86 9.71
N LEU A 121 17.92 -4.73 9.11
CA LEU A 121 16.65 -4.53 9.81
C LEU A 121 16.40 -5.60 10.88
N ALA A 122 15.90 -5.16 12.03
CA ALA A 122 15.48 -5.99 13.14
C ALA A 122 14.44 -7.02 12.70
N LEU A 123 14.48 -8.22 13.28
CA LEU A 123 13.36 -9.16 13.30
C LEU A 123 12.08 -8.37 13.64
N SER A 124 11.05 -8.45 12.79
CA SER A 124 9.79 -7.72 12.93
C SER A 124 9.06 -8.16 14.21
N VAL A 125 9.09 -7.27 15.21
CA VAL A 125 8.05 -7.20 16.24
C VAL A 125 6.98 -6.30 15.64
N ASP A 126 5.77 -6.82 15.44
CA ASP A 126 4.63 -6.02 15.01
C ASP A 126 4.25 -5.07 16.16
N VAL A 127 4.67 -3.81 16.07
CA VAL A 127 4.44 -2.78 17.09
C VAL A 127 3.07 -2.11 16.96
N TYR A 128 2.14 -2.70 16.20
CA TYR A 128 0.86 -2.07 15.82
C TYR A 128 1.09 -0.70 15.17
N ALA A 129 2.15 -0.56 14.39
CA ALA A 129 2.35 0.63 13.58
C ALA A 129 1.29 0.67 12.48
N PRO A 130 0.81 1.87 12.09
CA PRO A 130 -0.10 2.04 10.97
C PRO A 130 0.49 1.47 9.69
N LYS A 131 -0.32 0.74 8.90
CA LYS A 131 0.11 0.11 7.65
C LYS A 131 -0.76 0.55 6.49
N PRO A 132 -0.20 0.60 5.27
CA PRO A 132 -1.00 0.66 4.06
C PRO A 132 -2.02 -0.48 4.03
N THR A 133 -3.27 -0.17 3.70
CA THR A 133 -4.31 -1.17 3.41
C THR A 133 -3.97 -2.01 2.16
N ALA A 134 -4.68 -3.12 1.95
CA ALA A 134 -4.68 -3.77 0.64
C ALA A 134 -5.18 -2.77 -0.41
N ASP A 135 -4.41 -2.57 -1.49
CA ASP A 135 -4.68 -1.58 -2.54
C ASP A 135 -4.67 -0.11 -2.06
N ALA A 136 -3.77 0.22 -1.13
CA ALA A 136 -3.72 1.52 -0.46
C ALA A 136 -3.55 2.75 -1.37
N TRP A 137 -2.91 2.60 -2.54
CA TRP A 137 -2.52 3.75 -3.38
C TRP A 137 -3.50 3.99 -4.52
N ASN A 138 -3.84 5.26 -4.74
CA ASN A 138 -4.76 5.72 -5.79
C ASN A 138 -4.21 6.97 -6.48
N ILE A 139 -4.41 7.09 -7.79
CA ILE A 139 -3.96 8.25 -8.58
C ILE A 139 -5.12 8.88 -9.37
N GLU A 140 -5.21 10.20 -9.32
CA GLU A 140 -6.23 10.98 -10.02
C GLU A 140 -5.61 12.24 -10.66
N GLY A 141 -6.07 12.63 -11.86
CA GLY A 141 -5.63 13.86 -12.50
C GLY A 141 -6.38 14.14 -13.80
N ALA A 142 -6.32 15.38 -14.28
CA ALA A 142 -6.85 15.72 -15.60
C ALA A 142 -5.88 15.22 -16.67
N VAL A 143 -6.43 14.62 -17.73
CA VAL A 143 -5.66 14.04 -18.82
C VAL A 143 -6.13 14.61 -20.15
N ASN A 144 -5.21 14.80 -21.09
CA ASN A 144 -5.50 15.26 -22.44
C ASN A 144 -6.02 14.10 -23.31
N ASP A 145 -6.39 14.42 -24.55
CA ASP A 145 -6.93 13.46 -25.53
C ASP A 145 -6.02 12.26 -25.86
N LYS A 146 -4.75 12.32 -25.47
CA LYS A 146 -3.77 11.24 -25.64
C LYS A 146 -3.58 10.40 -24.37
N GLY A 147 -4.38 10.65 -23.32
CA GLY A 147 -4.27 9.98 -22.03
C GLY A 147 -3.06 10.41 -21.18
N ALA A 148 -2.44 11.55 -21.50
CA ALA A 148 -1.33 12.13 -20.76
C ALA A 148 -1.82 13.19 -19.77
N PHE A 149 -1.19 13.36 -18.60
CA PHE A 149 -1.62 14.39 -17.65
C PHE A 149 -1.46 15.79 -18.24
N THR A 150 -2.51 16.61 -18.13
CA THR A 150 -2.60 17.91 -18.80
C THR A 150 -1.67 18.93 -18.16
N LEU A 151 -0.95 19.70 -18.97
CA LEU A 151 -0.13 20.83 -18.52
C LEU A 151 -0.89 21.76 -17.56
N GLY A 152 -0.27 22.10 -16.43
CA GLY A 152 -0.84 22.97 -15.39
C GLY A 152 -1.93 22.32 -14.54
N SER A 153 -2.32 21.07 -14.83
CA SER A 153 -3.30 20.35 -14.01
C SER A 153 -2.65 19.73 -12.77
N LYS A 154 -3.47 19.50 -11.74
CA LYS A 154 -3.05 18.80 -10.53
C LYS A 154 -3.23 17.29 -10.70
N VAL A 155 -2.17 16.54 -10.43
CA VAL A 155 -2.19 15.10 -10.23
C VAL A 155 -2.16 14.85 -8.72
N LYS A 156 -3.11 14.04 -8.25
CA LYS A 156 -3.29 13.66 -6.86
C LYS A 156 -2.98 12.18 -6.68
N ILE A 157 -2.23 11.86 -5.63
CA ILE A 157 -1.98 10.48 -5.20
C ILE A 157 -2.47 10.35 -3.76
N THR A 158 -3.28 9.35 -3.47
CA THR A 158 -3.82 9.07 -2.14
C THR A 158 -3.28 7.76 -1.60
N LEU A 159 -2.82 7.74 -0.35
CA LEU A 159 -2.48 6.55 0.43
C LEU A 159 -3.55 6.30 1.49
N ALA A 160 -4.12 5.10 1.53
CA ALA A 160 -5.06 4.66 2.56
C ALA A 160 -4.40 3.72 3.59
N LEU A 161 -4.57 4.06 4.87
CA LEU A 161 -4.02 3.35 6.02
C LEU A 161 -5.12 2.57 6.76
N ASP A 162 -4.74 1.50 7.43
CA ASP A 162 -5.65 0.65 8.23
C ASP A 162 -6.13 1.36 9.50
N GLU A 163 -5.34 2.28 10.02
CA GLU A 163 -5.67 3.07 11.21
C GLU A 163 -5.41 4.58 11.07
N ASN A 164 -5.72 5.31 12.14
CA ASN A 164 -5.66 6.76 12.17
C ASN A 164 -4.24 7.25 12.41
N ILE A 165 -3.82 8.26 11.66
CA ILE A 165 -2.63 9.06 11.91
C ILE A 165 -3.00 10.53 12.12
N THR A 166 -2.05 11.32 12.62
CA THR A 166 -2.14 12.77 12.70
C THR A 166 -1.27 13.40 11.62
N LEU A 167 -1.85 14.30 10.82
CA LEU A 167 -1.10 15.06 9.82
C LEU A 167 -0.12 16.04 10.49
N ALA A 168 1.10 16.07 10.00
CA ALA A 168 2.13 17.01 10.38
C ALA A 168 2.98 17.37 9.17
N ASN A 169 3.74 18.48 9.27
CA ASN A 169 4.67 18.93 8.24
C ASN A 169 4.07 18.94 6.81
N VAL A 170 2.78 19.29 6.70
CA VAL A 170 2.08 19.44 5.41
C VAL A 170 2.83 20.45 4.54
N GLY A 171 3.01 20.11 3.26
CA GLY A 171 3.82 20.87 2.29
C GLY A 171 5.33 20.58 2.33
N SER A 172 5.83 19.87 3.35
CA SER A 172 7.23 19.41 3.42
C SER A 172 7.35 17.90 3.22
N ASN A 173 6.42 17.14 3.79
CA ASN A 173 6.29 15.71 3.55
C ASN A 173 5.93 15.45 2.08
N LYS A 174 6.52 14.42 1.47
CA LYS A 174 6.39 14.15 0.04
C LYS A 174 6.57 12.69 -0.32
N ILE A 175 6.10 12.36 -1.52
CA ILE A 175 6.53 11.17 -2.25
C ILE A 175 7.19 11.59 -3.56
N VAL A 176 8.15 10.79 -4.03
CA VAL A 176 8.83 10.97 -5.30
C VAL A 176 8.29 9.93 -6.26
N VAL A 177 7.73 10.37 -7.38
CA VAL A 177 7.15 9.48 -8.39
C VAL A 177 7.62 9.94 -9.74
N ALA A 178 8.27 9.04 -10.50
CA ALA A 178 8.87 9.36 -11.79
C ALA A 178 9.78 10.62 -11.74
N GLY A 179 10.55 10.75 -10.64
CA GLY A 179 11.44 11.89 -10.40
C GLY A 179 10.73 13.21 -10.09
N LYS A 180 9.42 13.21 -9.79
CA LYS A 180 8.65 14.38 -9.39
C LYS A 180 8.25 14.32 -7.92
N ASP A 181 8.40 15.43 -7.22
CA ASP A 181 7.99 15.58 -5.83
C ASP A 181 6.49 15.89 -5.74
N PHE A 182 5.70 14.93 -5.26
CA PHE A 182 4.31 15.15 -4.89
C PHE A 182 4.25 15.52 -3.41
N LEU A 183 3.80 16.74 -3.10
CA LEU A 183 3.80 17.27 -1.74
C LEU A 183 2.51 16.91 -1.01
N LEU A 184 2.63 16.54 0.27
CA LEU A 184 1.50 16.27 1.16
C LEU A 184 0.62 17.53 1.30
N THR A 185 -0.69 17.37 1.13
CA THR A 185 -1.71 18.40 1.33
C THR A 185 -2.54 18.13 2.60
N GLY A 186 -3.33 19.11 3.02
CA GLY A 186 -4.20 19.01 4.20
C GLY A 186 -3.92 20.10 5.23
N THR A 187 -4.20 19.81 6.50
CA THR A 187 -3.99 20.74 7.62
C THR A 187 -3.31 20.00 8.77
N ASN A 188 -2.20 20.54 9.28
CA ASN A 188 -1.49 19.97 10.43
C ASN A 188 -2.44 19.79 11.63
N GLY A 189 -2.27 18.69 12.37
CA GLY A 189 -3.12 18.29 13.50
C GLY A 189 -4.40 17.54 13.11
N THR A 190 -4.70 17.39 11.81
CA THR A 190 -5.87 16.62 11.37
C THR A 190 -5.65 15.13 11.58
N VAL A 191 -6.61 14.46 12.24
CA VAL A 191 -6.64 13.00 12.35
C VAL A 191 -7.30 12.41 11.11
N THR A 192 -6.65 11.47 10.45
CA THR A 192 -7.13 10.87 9.20
C THR A 192 -6.57 9.46 8.98
N LYS A 193 -7.21 8.67 8.11
CA LYS A 193 -6.67 7.41 7.59
C LYS A 193 -6.07 7.53 6.19
N THR A 194 -6.02 8.75 5.66
CA THR A 194 -5.58 8.99 4.27
C THR A 194 -4.59 10.13 4.18
N LEU A 195 -3.51 9.92 3.43
CA LEU A 195 -2.59 10.97 3.00
C LEU A 195 -2.87 11.34 1.54
N GLU A 196 -2.97 12.63 1.21
CA GLU A 196 -3.11 13.13 -0.16
C GLU A 196 -1.83 13.88 -0.56
N PHE A 197 -1.19 13.46 -1.65
CA PHE A 197 -0.01 14.10 -2.23
C PHE A 197 -0.36 14.69 -3.58
N VAL A 198 0.13 15.90 -3.87
CA VAL A 198 -0.24 16.62 -5.08
C VAL A 198 0.99 17.14 -5.82
N TYR A 199 0.97 16.96 -7.13
CA TYR A 199 1.90 17.57 -8.07
C TYR A 199 1.14 18.40 -9.11
N THR A 200 1.70 19.53 -9.53
CA THR A 200 1.14 20.31 -10.65
C THR A 200 2.02 20.09 -11.86
N VAL A 201 1.43 19.60 -12.95
CA VAL A 201 2.16 19.32 -14.20
C VAL A 201 2.84 20.58 -14.73
N GLN A 202 4.14 20.51 -14.97
CA GLN A 202 4.96 21.59 -15.49
C GLN A 202 5.33 21.37 -16.97
N LEU A 203 5.66 22.46 -17.65
CA LEU A 203 6.11 22.42 -19.04
C LEU A 203 7.44 21.67 -19.14
N ASN A 204 7.54 20.71 -20.08
CA ASN A 204 8.70 19.84 -20.32
C ASN A 204 8.95 18.76 -19.25
N ASP A 205 7.95 18.43 -18.45
CA ASP A 205 8.01 17.22 -17.64
C ASP A 205 8.15 15.99 -18.55
N LYS A 206 9.29 15.33 -18.49
CA LYS A 206 9.53 14.05 -19.17
C LYS A 206 9.41 12.93 -18.16
N ILE A 207 8.55 11.96 -18.44
CA ILE A 207 8.45 10.71 -17.69
C ILE A 207 8.66 9.57 -18.69
N ASP A 208 9.80 8.89 -18.58
CA ASP A 208 10.16 7.70 -19.35
C ASP A 208 10.09 6.41 -18.50
N THR A 209 9.82 6.54 -17.20
CA THR A 209 9.65 5.44 -16.25
C THR A 209 8.18 5.26 -15.84
N ALA A 210 7.81 4.04 -15.43
CA ALA A 210 6.49 3.77 -14.87
C ALA A 210 6.28 4.61 -13.58
N PHE A 211 5.05 5.06 -13.33
CA PHE A 211 4.67 5.73 -12.07
C PHE A 211 4.77 4.73 -10.91
N ASN A 212 5.98 4.54 -10.37
CA ASN A 212 6.25 3.64 -9.27
C ASN A 212 6.91 4.40 -8.11
N ILE A 213 6.79 3.85 -6.91
CA ILE A 213 7.64 4.20 -5.75
C ILE A 213 8.68 3.09 -5.67
N ASP A 214 9.88 3.31 -6.19
CA ASP A 214 10.86 2.25 -6.40
C ASP A 214 11.59 1.84 -5.11
N SER A 215 11.58 2.71 -4.10
CA SER A 215 12.28 2.49 -2.85
C SER A 215 11.66 3.24 -1.67
N LYS A 216 12.15 2.97 -0.46
CA LYS A 216 11.78 3.77 0.73
C LYS A 216 12.25 5.23 0.65
N ASP A 217 13.31 5.51 -0.10
CA ASP A 217 13.86 6.87 -0.22
C ASP A 217 12.92 7.78 -1.03
N ASP A 218 12.02 7.19 -1.82
CA ASP A 218 10.96 7.89 -2.53
C ASP A 218 9.81 8.33 -1.61
N ILE A 219 9.82 7.94 -0.33
CA ILE A 219 8.81 8.36 0.65
C ILE A 219 9.50 9.15 1.76
N VAL A 220 9.13 10.43 1.88
CA VAL A 220 9.65 11.33 2.92
C VAL A 220 8.50 11.77 3.81
N LEU A 221 8.31 11.06 4.92
CA LEU A 221 7.30 11.36 5.94
C LEU A 221 7.98 11.58 7.29
N ASN A 222 7.86 12.80 7.80
CA ASN A 222 8.35 13.24 9.09
C ASN A 222 7.15 13.63 9.97
N ASP A 223 7.13 13.10 11.19
CA ASP A 223 6.14 13.35 12.23
C ASP A 223 4.68 12.98 11.86
N ILE A 224 4.51 12.09 10.88
CA ILE A 224 3.21 11.46 10.61
C ILE A 224 3.10 10.21 11.47
N GLN A 225 2.33 10.29 12.55
CA GLN A 225 2.26 9.26 13.59
C GLN A 225 0.82 8.95 14.00
N ASP A 226 0.60 7.75 14.52
CA ASP A 226 -0.64 7.40 15.23
C ASP A 226 -0.74 8.06 16.61
N VAL A 227 -1.74 7.64 17.38
CA VAL A 227 -1.97 8.13 18.76
C VAL A 227 -0.90 7.65 19.76
N ASP A 228 -0.21 6.56 19.44
CA ASP A 228 0.80 5.93 20.28
C ASP A 228 2.23 6.41 19.92
N GLY A 229 2.37 7.23 18.88
CA GLY A 229 3.63 7.81 18.41
C GLY A 229 4.37 6.95 17.39
N ASN A 230 3.73 5.93 16.83
CA ASN A 230 4.33 5.05 15.82
C ASN A 230 4.30 5.72 14.45
N ASN A 231 5.41 5.61 13.71
CA ASN A 231 5.47 5.98 12.30
C ASN A 231 4.79 4.89 11.45
N ILE A 232 4.35 5.27 10.25
CA ILE A 232 3.78 4.33 9.27
C ILE A 232 4.82 3.27 8.88
N ASP A 233 4.44 2.00 8.94
CA ASP A 233 5.23 0.88 8.44
C ASP A 233 4.81 0.51 7.02
N PHE A 234 5.67 0.83 6.06
CA PHE A 234 5.49 0.45 4.65
C PHE A 234 5.99 -0.96 4.34
N GLY A 235 6.46 -1.72 5.32
CA GLY A 235 7.06 -3.03 5.11
C GLY A 235 8.34 -2.95 4.27
N ASN A 236 8.58 -3.94 3.42
CA ASN A 236 9.74 -3.99 2.53
C ASN A 236 9.34 -3.57 1.10
N ILE A 237 9.90 -2.48 0.57
CA ILE A 237 9.60 -1.92 -0.75
C ILE A 237 10.67 -2.36 -1.78
N SER A 238 11.21 -3.58 -1.65
CA SER A 238 12.38 -4.01 -2.45
C SER A 238 12.09 -4.23 -3.94
N ASN A 239 10.82 -4.33 -4.32
CA ASN A 239 10.39 -4.58 -5.71
C ASN A 239 9.67 -3.37 -6.33
N GLY A 240 9.73 -2.21 -5.67
CA GLY A 240 8.90 -1.06 -5.97
C GLY A 240 7.42 -1.28 -5.61
N LEU A 241 6.75 -0.21 -5.19
CA LEU A 241 5.30 -0.16 -5.12
C LEU A 241 4.79 0.36 -6.47
N ASP A 242 4.11 -0.52 -7.22
CA ASP A 242 3.41 -0.11 -8.42
C ASP A 242 2.21 0.77 -8.01
N ILE A 243 2.39 2.08 -8.12
CA ILE A 243 1.33 3.08 -7.94
C ILE A 243 0.80 3.55 -9.30
N THR A 244 1.25 2.95 -10.41
CA THR A 244 0.52 3.06 -11.66
C THR A 244 -0.88 2.53 -11.38
N PRO A 245 -1.92 3.03 -12.04
CA PRO A 245 -3.30 2.77 -11.65
C PRO A 245 -3.63 1.27 -11.65
N ILE A 246 -3.41 0.59 -10.53
CA ILE A 246 -3.84 -0.77 -10.23
C ILE A 246 -4.43 -0.74 -8.82
N SER A 247 -5.69 -0.37 -8.79
CA SER A 247 -6.62 -0.63 -7.68
C SER A 247 -8.01 -0.10 -8.03
N LYS A 248 -8.07 0.94 -8.85
CA LYS A 248 -9.17 1.23 -9.77
C LYS A 248 -8.80 2.37 -10.73
N ASN A 249 -8.56 1.98 -11.99
CA ASN A 249 -9.52 2.35 -13.02
C ASN A 249 -9.65 3.89 -13.31
N LEU A 250 -8.79 4.46 -14.16
CA LEU A 250 -9.03 5.79 -14.75
C LEU A 250 -10.39 5.74 -15.47
N VAL A 251 -11.37 6.54 -15.05
CA VAL A 251 -12.65 6.64 -15.79
C VAL A 251 -12.35 7.28 -17.15
N LEU A 252 -12.25 6.47 -18.19
CA LEU A 252 -11.81 6.91 -19.51
C LEU A 252 -12.90 7.70 -20.22
N ASN A 253 -14.15 7.34 -19.98
CA ASN A 253 -15.28 7.87 -20.71
C ASN A 253 -15.81 9.22 -20.18
N SER A 254 -15.51 9.60 -18.94
CA SER A 254 -15.95 10.89 -18.35
C SER A 254 -14.95 12.04 -18.48
N LYS A 255 -13.75 11.79 -19.02
CA LYS A 255 -12.64 12.76 -19.14
C LYS A 255 -12.36 13.26 -20.56
N GLY A 256 -13.29 13.04 -21.50
CA GLY A 256 -13.10 13.43 -22.92
C GLY A 256 -12.10 12.57 -23.69
N LEU A 257 -11.56 11.52 -23.06
CA LEU A 257 -10.60 10.59 -23.69
C LEU A 257 -11.28 9.74 -24.76
N ALA A 258 -12.54 9.36 -24.53
CA ALA A 258 -13.33 8.62 -25.49
C ALA A 258 -14.06 9.55 -26.46
N THR A 259 -13.90 9.32 -27.76
CA THR A 259 -14.90 9.71 -28.74
C THR A 259 -16.06 8.73 -28.64
N ILE A 260 -17.24 9.21 -28.25
CA ILE A 260 -18.42 8.35 -28.12
C ILE A 260 -19.26 8.46 -29.38
N THR A 261 -19.47 7.32 -30.07
CA THR A 261 -20.33 7.24 -31.25
C THR A 261 -21.42 6.20 -31.06
N THR A 262 -22.54 6.39 -31.75
CA THR A 262 -23.69 5.49 -31.65
C THR A 262 -24.54 5.55 -32.92
N ASN A 263 -25.17 4.43 -33.26
CA ASN A 263 -26.22 4.39 -34.28
C ASN A 263 -27.64 4.42 -33.67
N VAL A 264 -27.77 4.68 -32.36
CA VAL A 264 -29.06 4.95 -31.71
C VAL A 264 -29.60 6.31 -32.15
N THR A 265 -30.79 6.26 -32.76
CA THR A 265 -31.48 7.42 -33.36
C THR A 265 -32.71 7.86 -32.58
N SER A 266 -33.20 7.05 -31.64
CA SER A 266 -34.40 7.33 -30.85
C SER A 266 -34.10 7.25 -29.36
N TRP A 267 -34.54 8.25 -28.62
CA TRP A 267 -34.28 8.43 -27.19
C TRP A 267 -35.57 8.84 -26.49
N HIS A 268 -35.79 8.37 -25.26
CA HIS A 268 -36.98 8.72 -24.50
C HIS A 268 -37.02 10.22 -24.14
N ASN A 269 -35.87 10.83 -23.88
CA ASN A 269 -35.79 12.25 -23.54
C ASN A 269 -34.46 12.87 -24.04
N GLY A 270 -34.55 13.99 -24.76
CA GLY A 270 -33.42 14.67 -25.38
C GLY A 270 -32.91 13.97 -26.65
N GLY A 271 -31.88 14.56 -27.27
CA GLY A 271 -31.22 13.98 -28.44
C GLY A 271 -30.01 13.11 -28.08
N THR A 272 -29.32 12.61 -29.11
CA THR A 272 -28.11 11.76 -28.96
C THR A 272 -27.04 12.43 -28.12
N ALA A 273 -26.69 13.68 -28.40
CA ALA A 273 -25.67 14.42 -27.64
C ALA A 273 -26.00 14.53 -26.15
N ALA A 274 -27.28 14.78 -25.80
CA ALA A 274 -27.71 14.89 -24.41
C ALA A 274 -27.61 13.53 -23.68
N ASN A 275 -27.91 12.43 -24.35
CA ASN A 275 -27.82 11.09 -23.76
C ASN A 275 -26.36 10.63 -23.63
N ILE A 276 -25.50 10.95 -24.59
CA ILE A 276 -24.05 10.76 -24.49
C ILE A 276 -23.48 11.56 -23.31
N SER A 277 -23.93 12.80 -23.10
CA SER A 277 -23.48 13.56 -21.93
C SER A 277 -23.91 12.90 -20.61
N ARG A 278 -25.16 12.44 -20.50
CA ARG A 278 -25.68 11.81 -19.28
C ARG A 278 -25.06 10.45 -18.96
N MET A 279 -24.63 9.68 -19.97
CA MET A 279 -24.04 8.36 -19.71
C MET A 279 -22.62 8.41 -19.14
N THR A 280 -22.00 9.59 -19.11
CA THR A 280 -20.63 9.81 -18.64
C THR A 280 -20.50 11.03 -17.74
N ASP A 281 -21.60 11.54 -17.16
CA ASP A 281 -21.58 12.75 -16.34
C ASP A 281 -21.20 12.47 -14.87
N GLY A 282 -20.96 11.20 -14.53
CA GLY A 282 -20.65 10.74 -13.18
C GLY A 282 -21.87 10.59 -12.27
N ASN A 283 -23.09 10.89 -12.75
CA ASN A 283 -24.31 10.84 -11.96
C ASN A 283 -24.86 9.42 -11.88
N THR A 284 -24.63 8.77 -10.74
CA THR A 284 -25.11 7.40 -10.48
C THR A 284 -26.43 7.35 -9.72
N SER A 285 -27.11 8.49 -9.55
CA SER A 285 -28.32 8.65 -8.73
C SER A 285 -29.50 7.84 -9.24
N SER A 286 -30.14 7.08 -8.34
CA SER A 286 -31.36 6.33 -8.64
C SER A 286 -32.64 7.11 -8.32
N SER A 287 -32.58 8.43 -8.22
CA SER A 287 -33.71 9.27 -7.78
C SER A 287 -34.52 9.78 -8.96
N GLY A 288 -35.80 9.40 -9.03
CA GLY A 288 -36.74 9.91 -10.03
C GLY A 288 -36.25 9.71 -11.46
N VAL A 289 -36.24 10.79 -12.25
CA VAL A 289 -35.83 10.77 -13.67
C VAL A 289 -34.34 10.42 -13.87
N LEU A 290 -33.51 10.54 -12.83
CA LEU A 290 -32.08 10.21 -12.89
C LEU A 290 -31.85 8.70 -12.94
N ASP A 291 -32.78 7.88 -12.45
CA ASP A 291 -32.64 6.41 -12.48
C ASP A 291 -32.67 5.82 -13.90
N TYR A 292 -33.18 6.59 -14.86
CA TYR A 292 -33.23 6.26 -16.29
C TYR A 292 -32.75 7.43 -17.16
N ALA A 293 -31.73 8.15 -16.67
CA ALA A 293 -31.19 9.34 -17.33
C ALA A 293 -30.81 9.11 -18.80
N VAL A 294 -30.31 7.91 -19.10
CA VAL A 294 -30.00 7.43 -20.44
C VAL A 294 -31.02 6.37 -20.83
N HIS A 295 -31.76 6.60 -21.90
CA HIS A 295 -32.88 5.73 -22.25
C HIS A 295 -33.06 5.64 -23.79
N PRO A 296 -32.25 4.80 -24.46
CA PRO A 296 -32.40 4.58 -25.88
C PRO A 296 -33.64 3.74 -26.18
N ASN A 297 -34.34 4.12 -27.24
CA ASN A 297 -35.51 3.44 -27.79
C ASN A 297 -35.17 2.82 -29.15
N SER A 298 -35.89 1.76 -29.51
CA SER A 298 -35.60 0.95 -30.71
C SER A 298 -34.11 0.60 -30.77
N ALA A 299 -33.56 0.20 -29.62
CA ALA A 299 -32.14 0.01 -29.39
C ALA A 299 -31.64 -1.38 -29.82
N ASN A 300 -32.53 -2.31 -30.15
CA ASN A 300 -32.12 -3.69 -30.43
C ASN A 300 -31.10 -3.75 -31.58
N GLY A 301 -29.94 -4.37 -31.34
CA GLY A 301 -28.82 -4.45 -32.28
C GLY A 301 -28.06 -3.14 -32.51
N LYS A 302 -28.46 -2.04 -31.87
CA LYS A 302 -27.76 -0.76 -31.90
C LYS A 302 -26.67 -0.71 -30.83
N TYR A 303 -25.68 0.16 -31.01
CA TYR A 303 -24.51 0.19 -30.14
C TYR A 303 -24.15 1.59 -29.66
N ILE A 304 -23.37 1.64 -28.58
CA ILE A 304 -22.57 2.78 -28.14
C ILE A 304 -21.11 2.33 -28.17
N LEU A 305 -20.26 3.05 -28.90
CA LEU A 305 -18.84 2.80 -29.04
C LEU A 305 -18.08 3.93 -28.32
N PHE A 306 -17.18 3.53 -27.43
CA PHE A 306 -16.22 4.39 -26.75
C PHE A 306 -14.86 4.15 -27.41
N ASP A 307 -14.36 5.13 -28.16
CA ASP A 307 -13.09 5.05 -28.88
C ASP A 307 -12.04 5.95 -28.21
N PHE A 308 -10.97 5.36 -27.67
CA PHE A 308 -9.91 6.07 -26.96
C PHE A 308 -8.78 6.57 -27.87
N LYS A 309 -9.09 6.84 -29.14
CA LYS A 309 -8.22 7.58 -30.08
C LYS A 309 -6.86 6.89 -30.30
N GLY A 310 -6.83 5.56 -30.24
CA GLY A 310 -5.63 4.74 -30.42
C GLY A 310 -4.70 4.66 -29.20
N VAL A 311 -5.10 5.21 -28.05
CA VAL A 311 -4.36 5.04 -26.79
C VAL A 311 -4.59 3.64 -26.24
N ASN A 312 -3.49 2.94 -25.95
CA ASN A 312 -3.54 1.55 -25.48
C ASN A 312 -3.72 1.49 -23.96
N TYR A 313 -4.75 0.76 -23.54
CA TYR A 313 -5.02 0.46 -22.14
C TYR A 313 -4.93 -1.04 -21.89
N ASN A 314 -4.36 -1.44 -20.75
CA ASN A 314 -4.42 -2.80 -20.25
C ASN A 314 -5.31 -2.93 -19.00
N ASN A 315 -5.60 -4.15 -18.58
CA ASN A 315 -6.40 -4.48 -17.39
C ASN A 315 -7.74 -3.72 -17.34
N GLY A 316 -8.43 -3.71 -18.48
CA GLY A 316 -9.66 -2.95 -18.63
C GLY A 316 -10.79 -3.46 -17.75
N SER A 317 -11.75 -2.60 -17.41
CA SER A 317 -13.06 -3.03 -16.92
C SER A 317 -14.17 -2.11 -17.40
N PHE A 318 -15.35 -2.67 -17.57
CA PHE A 318 -16.57 -1.97 -17.95
C PHE A 318 -17.56 -2.04 -16.80
N LYS A 319 -18.10 -0.90 -16.40
CA LYS A 319 -19.10 -0.80 -15.34
C LYS A 319 -20.30 -0.02 -15.82
N LEU A 320 -21.50 -0.58 -15.64
CA LEU A 320 -22.76 0.07 -15.98
C LEU A 320 -23.64 0.18 -14.75
N TYR A 321 -24.07 1.40 -14.44
CA TYR A 321 -25.06 1.71 -13.41
C TYR A 321 -26.44 1.60 -14.03
N ASN A 322 -27.05 0.44 -13.86
CA ASN A 322 -28.33 0.07 -14.45
C ASN A 322 -29.50 0.72 -13.70
N ARG A 323 -30.68 0.86 -14.33
CA ARG A 323 -31.88 1.34 -13.62
C ARG A 323 -32.23 0.41 -12.46
N LYS A 324 -32.55 0.94 -11.27
CA LYS A 324 -32.91 0.10 -10.11
C LYS A 324 -34.21 -0.68 -10.29
N ALA A 325 -35.23 -0.02 -10.84
CA ALA A 325 -36.57 -0.59 -10.91
C ALA A 325 -36.71 -1.68 -12.00
N VAL A 326 -35.87 -1.66 -13.04
CA VAL A 326 -35.98 -2.58 -14.19
C VAL A 326 -34.60 -3.00 -14.65
N VAL A 327 -33.98 -3.90 -13.89
CA VAL A 327 -32.60 -4.32 -14.14
C VAL A 327 -32.45 -5.28 -15.33
N SER A 328 -33.50 -6.03 -15.68
CA SER A 328 -33.40 -7.14 -16.64
C SER A 328 -33.36 -6.73 -18.12
N ARG A 329 -33.71 -5.48 -18.48
CA ARG A 329 -33.80 -5.01 -19.88
C ARG A 329 -32.48 -5.12 -20.65
N ILE A 330 -31.37 -4.94 -19.95
CA ILE A 330 -30.03 -4.96 -20.52
C ILE A 330 -29.49 -6.39 -20.72
N ASN A 331 -30.16 -7.41 -20.17
CA ASN A 331 -29.76 -8.81 -20.37
C ASN A 331 -29.76 -9.18 -21.87
N GLY A 332 -28.76 -9.94 -22.28
CA GLY A 332 -28.50 -10.29 -23.68
C GLY A 332 -27.68 -9.25 -24.45
N SER A 333 -27.48 -8.05 -23.90
CA SER A 333 -26.58 -7.05 -24.49
C SER A 333 -25.12 -7.51 -24.40
N ILE A 334 -24.30 -7.07 -25.35
CA ILE A 334 -22.90 -7.50 -25.50
C ILE A 334 -21.96 -6.32 -25.23
N VAL A 335 -20.88 -6.56 -24.49
CA VAL A 335 -19.77 -5.63 -24.30
C VAL A 335 -18.52 -6.24 -24.96
N ASP A 336 -18.06 -5.60 -26.03
CA ASP A 336 -16.80 -5.95 -26.69
C ASP A 336 -15.70 -4.97 -26.27
N PHE A 337 -14.52 -5.50 -25.98
CA PHE A 337 -13.27 -4.74 -25.94
C PHE A 337 -12.57 -4.94 -27.28
N LEU A 338 -12.10 -3.86 -27.90
CA LEU A 338 -11.44 -3.90 -29.20
C LEU A 338 -10.06 -3.26 -29.15
N LYS A 339 -9.18 -3.75 -30.02
CA LYS A 339 -7.87 -3.15 -30.35
C LYS A 339 -7.83 -2.88 -31.84
N ASP A 340 -7.62 -1.63 -32.24
CA ASP A 340 -7.57 -1.21 -33.64
C ASP A 340 -8.79 -1.70 -34.45
N GLY A 341 -9.98 -1.67 -33.84
CA GLY A 341 -11.24 -2.14 -34.43
C GLY A 341 -11.46 -3.67 -34.43
N VAL A 342 -10.49 -4.45 -33.96
CA VAL A 342 -10.59 -5.91 -33.83
C VAL A 342 -11.05 -6.28 -32.42
N VAL A 343 -12.09 -7.11 -32.31
CA VAL A 343 -12.57 -7.59 -31.01
C VAL A 343 -11.51 -8.48 -30.36
N VAL A 344 -11.07 -8.10 -29.16
CA VAL A 344 -10.08 -8.84 -28.37
C VAL A 344 -10.70 -9.51 -27.14
N SER A 345 -11.88 -9.06 -26.69
CA SER A 345 -12.69 -9.74 -25.67
C SER A 345 -14.17 -9.43 -25.86
N THR A 346 -15.03 -10.40 -25.55
CA THR A 346 -16.50 -10.27 -25.66
C THR A 346 -17.16 -10.80 -24.39
N HIS A 347 -18.12 -10.05 -23.87
CA HIS A 347 -18.92 -10.45 -22.72
C HIS A 347 -20.41 -10.19 -22.98
N THR A 348 -21.24 -11.21 -22.74
CA THR A 348 -22.70 -11.06 -22.77
C THR A 348 -23.20 -10.75 -21.37
N ILE A 349 -24.03 -9.73 -21.22
CA ILE A 349 -24.66 -9.36 -19.95
C ILE A 349 -25.77 -10.36 -19.65
N SER A 350 -25.65 -11.09 -18.54
CA SER A 350 -26.66 -12.00 -18.01
C SER A 350 -26.92 -11.71 -16.54
N ASN A 351 -28.15 -11.91 -16.07
CA ASN A 351 -28.53 -11.72 -14.66
C ASN A 351 -28.17 -10.32 -14.12
N ALA A 352 -28.41 -9.29 -14.94
CA ALA A 352 -28.13 -7.90 -14.61
C ALA A 352 -28.75 -7.48 -13.27
N GLY A 353 -27.92 -6.92 -12.40
CA GLY A 353 -28.34 -6.22 -11.19
C GLY A 353 -28.37 -4.70 -11.39
N ASN A 354 -28.41 -3.98 -10.27
CA ASN A 354 -28.32 -2.51 -10.24
C ASN A 354 -26.97 -1.97 -10.77
N ILE A 355 -25.92 -2.79 -10.68
CA ILE A 355 -24.58 -2.49 -11.16
C ILE A 355 -24.11 -3.74 -11.92
N ILE A 356 -23.58 -3.53 -13.12
CA ILE A 356 -22.93 -4.57 -13.92
C ILE A 356 -21.46 -4.21 -13.98
N GLU A 357 -20.59 -5.16 -13.69
CA GLU A 357 -19.14 -5.01 -13.76
C GLU A 357 -18.57 -6.18 -14.56
N ILE A 358 -17.83 -5.86 -15.61
CA ILE A 358 -17.20 -6.79 -16.53
C ILE A 358 -15.71 -6.52 -16.48
N THR A 359 -14.95 -7.53 -16.07
CA THR A 359 -13.50 -7.49 -16.04
C THR A 359 -12.97 -8.57 -17.00
N PRO A 360 -12.48 -8.20 -18.19
CA PRO A 360 -11.76 -9.12 -19.07
C PRO A 360 -10.55 -9.77 -18.39
N VAL A 361 -10.01 -10.81 -19.02
CA VAL A 361 -8.80 -11.50 -18.55
C VAL A 361 -7.63 -10.52 -18.37
N SER A 362 -6.77 -10.81 -17.38
CA SER A 362 -5.57 -10.00 -17.10
C SER A 362 -4.67 -9.92 -18.34
N ASN A 363 -4.05 -8.76 -18.55
CA ASN A 363 -3.16 -8.43 -19.69
C ASN A 363 -3.84 -8.19 -21.05
N LEU A 364 -5.18 -8.10 -21.13
CA LEU A 364 -5.85 -7.64 -22.35
C LEU A 364 -5.49 -6.19 -22.67
N VAL A 365 -5.04 -5.90 -23.90
CA VAL A 365 -4.82 -4.54 -24.40
C VAL A 365 -5.98 -4.11 -25.29
N PHE A 366 -6.54 -2.92 -25.07
CA PHE A 366 -7.67 -2.38 -25.83
C PHE A 366 -7.51 -0.85 -26.04
N ASP A 367 -8.15 -0.34 -27.08
CA ASP A 367 -8.30 1.09 -27.37
C ASP A 367 -9.76 1.48 -27.67
N GLN A 368 -10.69 0.52 -27.64
CA GLN A 368 -12.12 0.78 -27.78
C GLN A 368 -12.95 -0.18 -26.91
N VAL A 369 -14.14 0.27 -26.51
CA VAL A 369 -15.17 -0.57 -25.87
C VAL A 369 -16.51 -0.30 -26.53
N LYS A 370 -17.26 -1.35 -26.87
CA LYS A 370 -18.54 -1.27 -27.58
C LYS A 370 -19.64 -2.01 -26.82
N LEU A 371 -20.67 -1.30 -26.40
CA LEU A 371 -21.90 -1.86 -25.84
C LEU A 371 -22.94 -2.00 -26.95
N THR A 372 -23.35 -3.22 -27.28
CA THR A 372 -24.40 -3.53 -28.25
C THR A 372 -25.65 -4.03 -27.51
N PHE A 373 -26.78 -3.37 -27.72
CA PHE A 373 -28.00 -3.64 -26.97
C PHE A 373 -28.80 -4.84 -27.51
N SER A 374 -29.38 -5.61 -26.59
CA SER A 374 -30.41 -6.63 -26.90
C SER A 374 -31.77 -6.17 -26.37
N GLY A 375 -32.75 -6.02 -27.25
CA GLY A 375 -34.08 -5.48 -26.93
C GLY A 375 -34.23 -3.98 -27.17
N ASP A 376 -35.48 -3.54 -27.38
CA ASP A 376 -35.77 -2.21 -27.94
C ASP A 376 -35.69 -1.05 -26.94
N ALA A 377 -36.04 -1.25 -25.68
CA ALA A 377 -36.07 -0.18 -24.69
C ALA A 377 -35.04 -0.47 -23.59
N GLN A 378 -33.95 0.31 -23.56
CA GLN A 378 -32.92 0.20 -22.53
C GLN A 378 -32.98 1.39 -21.60
N ASN A 379 -32.50 1.25 -20.37
CA ASN A 379 -32.30 2.40 -19.50
C ASN A 379 -31.21 2.14 -18.48
N PHE A 380 -30.40 3.15 -18.27
CA PHE A 380 -29.30 3.14 -17.32
C PHE A 380 -28.95 4.57 -16.94
N ARG A 381 -28.04 4.70 -15.99
CA ARG A 381 -27.65 5.97 -15.37
C ARG A 381 -26.30 6.43 -15.90
N GLU A 382 -25.32 5.53 -15.85
CA GLU A 382 -23.91 5.87 -16.08
C GLU A 382 -23.17 4.65 -16.60
N VAL A 383 -22.22 4.85 -17.51
CA VAL A 383 -21.18 3.89 -17.86
C VAL A 383 -19.87 4.40 -17.27
N LYS A 384 -19.01 3.51 -16.81
CA LYS A 384 -17.62 3.80 -16.48
C LYS A 384 -16.75 2.76 -17.13
N ILE A 385 -15.82 3.20 -17.96
CA ILE A 385 -14.80 2.32 -18.56
C ILE A 385 -13.48 2.70 -17.94
N PHE A 386 -12.69 1.67 -17.72
CA PHE A 386 -11.48 1.81 -16.98
C PHE A 386 -10.36 1.00 -17.60
N GLY A 387 -9.12 1.45 -17.42
CA GLY A 387 -7.92 0.73 -17.84
C GLY A 387 -6.65 1.46 -17.41
N LYS A 388 -5.51 0.78 -17.49
CA LYS A 388 -4.18 1.32 -17.21
C LYS A 388 -3.51 1.68 -18.53
N ASN A 389 -3.16 2.96 -18.69
CA ASN A 389 -2.43 3.43 -19.88
C ASN A 389 -1.06 2.75 -19.91
N THR A 390 -0.71 2.10 -21.02
CA THR A 390 0.58 1.40 -21.16
C THR A 390 1.77 2.35 -21.24
N THR A 391 1.53 3.65 -21.41
CA THR A 391 2.54 4.71 -21.48
C THR A 391 2.00 5.94 -20.72
N LEU A 392 2.27 6.02 -19.41
CA LEU A 392 1.96 7.24 -18.64
C LEU A 392 2.89 8.36 -19.10
N LEU A 393 2.34 9.31 -19.84
CA LEU A 393 3.05 10.48 -20.34
C LEU A 393 2.56 11.73 -19.61
N ILE A 394 3.47 12.69 -19.43
CA ILE A 394 3.12 14.08 -19.15
C ILE A 394 3.28 14.87 -20.46
N ASP A 395 2.43 15.86 -20.69
CA ASP A 395 2.43 16.73 -21.89
C ASP A 395 3.65 17.67 -21.96
#